data_AF-A0A538ID80-F1
#
_entry.id   AF-A0A538ID80-F1
#
_cell.length_a   1.000
_cell.length_b   1.000
_cell.length_c   1.000
_cell.angle_alpha   90.00
_cell.angle_beta   90.00
_cell.angle_gamma   90.00
#
_symmetry.space_group_name_H-M   'P 1'
#
loop_
_entity.id
_entity.type
_entity.pdbx_description
1 polymer ?
#
loop_
_entity_poly.entity_id
_entity_poly.type
_entity_poly.pdbx_seq_one_letter_code
_entity_poly.pdbx_strand_id
1 'polypeptide(L)'
;MMILTGKTIMSALRPPYPYGGEFVNQFLFALRLCWFPLLISTIAFGYGAPGLQAGNFLVLFGAIDRLGGFFVLATIREFAPFVTAIILAGVAGTAITA
;
A
#
# COMPACT_ATOMS: atom_id res chain seq x y z
N MET A 1 -25.82 1.16 -3.67
CA MET A 1 -24.87 0.23 -3.02
C MET A 1 -24.85 0.29 -1.48
N MET A 2 -25.33 1.35 -0.83
CA MET A 2 -25.28 1.48 0.65
C MET A 2 -26.06 0.39 1.42
N ILE A 3 -27.18 -0.09 0.87
CA ILE A 3 -28.03 -1.12 1.50
C ILE A 3 -27.37 -2.51 1.45
N LEU A 4 -26.66 -2.84 0.36
CA LEU A 4 -25.96 -4.12 0.22
C LEU A 4 -24.77 -4.18 1.19
N THR A 5 -23.95 -3.13 1.23
CA THR A 5 -22.84 -3.01 2.20
C THR A 5 -23.34 -3.14 3.63
N GLY A 6 -24.47 -2.51 3.97
CA GLY A 6 -25.09 -2.64 5.29
C GLY A 6 -25.52 -4.08 5.62
N LYS A 7 -26.08 -4.82 4.64
CA LYS A 7 -26.42 -6.23 4.82
C LYS A 7 -25.18 -7.13 4.93
N THR A 8 -24.12 -6.86 4.18
CA THR A 8 -22.85 -7.60 4.28
C THR A 8 -22.18 -7.37 5.63
N ILE A 9 -22.17 -6.13 6.13
CA ILE A 9 -21.66 -5.79 7.47
C ILE A 9 -22.49 -6.49 8.56
N MET A 10 -23.82 -6.48 8.44
CA MET A 10 -24.70 -7.15 9.41
C MET A 10 -24.53 -8.67 9.39
N SER A 11 -24.27 -9.26 8.22
CA SER A 11 -23.97 -10.69 8.04
C SER A 11 -22.57 -11.06 8.52
N ALA A 12 -21.59 -10.15 8.43
CA ALA A 12 -20.24 -10.35 8.94
C ALA A 12 -20.18 -10.33 10.47
N LEU A 13 -21.10 -9.62 11.13
CA LEU A 13 -21.15 -9.50 12.59
C LEU A 13 -22.04 -10.55 13.28
N ARG A 14 -22.99 -11.19 12.56
CA ARG A 14 -23.89 -12.20 13.13
C ARG A 14 -23.36 -13.63 12.90
N PRO A 15 -23.34 -14.51 13.93
CA PRO A 15 -22.97 -15.91 13.78
C PRO A 15 -23.99 -16.68 12.93
N PRO A 16 -23.62 -17.78 12.24
CA PRO A 16 -22.35 -18.52 12.29
C PRO A 16 -21.30 -17.87 11.39
N TYR A 17 -20.04 -17.71 11.85
CA TYR A 17 -18.94 -17.10 11.09
C TYR A 17 -18.33 -18.11 10.10
N PRO A 18 -18.79 -18.23 8.84
CA PRO A 18 -18.31 -19.25 7.92
C PRO A 18 -17.03 -18.78 7.19
N TYR A 19 -16.55 -17.57 7.52
CA TYR A 19 -15.57 -16.79 6.77
C TYR A 19 -14.12 -17.29 6.87
N GLY A 20 -13.81 -18.24 7.75
CA GLY A 20 -12.42 -18.60 8.07
C GLY A 20 -11.58 -18.98 6.84
N GLY A 21 -12.07 -19.93 6.03
CA GLY A 21 -11.33 -20.40 4.84
C GLY A 21 -11.39 -19.42 3.68
N GLU A 22 -12.54 -18.80 3.47
CA GLU A 22 -12.80 -17.94 2.31
C GLU A 22 -12.08 -16.59 2.43
N PHE A 23 -11.99 -16.04 3.64
CA PHE A 23 -11.20 -14.84 3.93
C PHE A 23 -9.71 -15.07 3.68
N VAL A 24 -9.16 -16.20 4.14
CA VAL A 24 -7.74 -16.53 3.95
C VAL A 24 -7.43 -16.70 2.46
N ASN A 25 -8.31 -17.35 1.70
CA ASN A 25 -8.15 -17.50 0.26
C ASN A 25 -8.20 -16.16 -0.49
N GLN A 26 -9.15 -15.27 -0.15
CA GLN A 26 -9.22 -13.93 -0.76
C GLN A 26 -8.02 -13.04 -0.37
N PHE A 27 -7.57 -13.12 0.88
CA PHE A 27 -6.38 -12.41 1.33
C PHE A 27 -5.12 -12.88 0.59
N LEU A 28 -4.92 -14.20 0.47
CA LEU A 28 -3.81 -14.78 -0.27
C LEU A 28 -3.86 -14.46 -1.76
N PHE A 29 -5.06 -14.39 -2.35
CA PHE A 29 -5.25 -13.95 -3.73
C PHE A 29 -4.80 -12.51 -3.92
N ALA A 30 -5.28 -11.58 -3.08
CA ALA A 30 -4.87 -10.18 -3.14
C ALA A 30 -3.36 -10.02 -2.94
N LEU A 31 -2.77 -10.75 -2.00
CA LEU A 31 -1.33 -10.72 -1.72
C LEU A 31 -0.51 -11.24 -2.92
N ARG A 32 -0.91 -12.36 -3.51
CA ARG A 32 -0.25 -12.96 -4.69
C ARG A 32 -0.35 -12.10 -5.94
N LEU A 33 -1.37 -11.27 -6.05
CA LEU A 33 -1.52 -10.36 -7.17
C LEU A 33 -0.74 -9.05 -6.96
N CYS A 34 -0.68 -8.55 -5.72
CA CYS A 34 -0.10 -7.24 -5.41
C CYS A 34 1.40 -7.27 -5.10
N TRP A 35 1.99 -8.39 -4.68
CA TRP A 35 3.39 -8.40 -4.19
C TRP A 35 4.40 -7.87 -5.22
N PHE A 36 4.28 -8.27 -6.48
CA PHE A 36 5.20 -7.88 -7.55
C PHE A 36 5.11 -6.39 -7.91
N PRO A 37 3.91 -5.83 -8.22
CA PRO A 37 3.80 -4.40 -8.49
C PRO A 37 4.15 -3.55 -7.27
N LEU A 38 3.80 -3.98 -6.04
CA LEU A 38 4.18 -3.28 -4.82
C LEU A 38 5.70 -3.18 -4.67
N LEU A 39 6.42 -4.27 -4.93
CA LEU A 39 7.88 -4.32 -4.81
C LEU A 39 8.54 -3.36 -5.81
N ILE A 40 8.16 -3.43 -7.09
CA ILE A 40 8.73 -2.57 -8.14
C ILE A 40 8.46 -1.09 -7.85
N SER A 41 7.22 -0.75 -7.53
CA SER A 41 6.85 0.64 -7.26
C SER A 41 7.54 1.20 -6.02
N THR A 42 7.71 0.39 -4.96
CA THR A 42 8.40 0.83 -3.75
C THR A 42 9.88 1.13 -4.03
N ILE A 43 10.55 0.30 -4.84
CA ILE A 43 11.95 0.55 -5.24
C ILE A 43 12.04 1.81 -6.11
N ALA A 44 11.17 1.94 -7.12
CA ALA A 44 11.19 3.08 -8.03
C ALA A 44 10.95 4.41 -7.30
N PHE A 45 9.93 4.48 -6.44
CA PHE A 45 9.62 5.68 -5.67
C PHE A 45 10.68 5.98 -4.61
N GLY A 46 11.15 4.97 -3.87
CA GLY A 46 12.15 5.13 -2.83
C GLY A 46 13.50 5.61 -3.38
N TYR A 47 13.94 5.09 -4.52
CA TYR A 47 15.21 5.52 -5.10
C TYR A 47 15.12 6.90 -5.76
N GLY A 48 14.02 7.18 -6.47
CA GLY A 48 13.84 8.43 -7.23
C GLY A 48 13.66 9.66 -6.35
N ALA A 49 12.57 9.72 -5.58
CA ALA A 49 12.18 10.94 -4.87
C ALA A 49 13.01 11.19 -3.59
N PRO A 50 12.97 10.33 -2.57
CA PRO A 50 13.71 10.57 -1.34
C PRO A 50 15.20 10.20 -1.45
N GLY A 51 15.60 9.35 -2.40
CA GLY A 51 17.00 9.01 -2.64
C GLY A 51 17.73 10.10 -3.44
N LEU A 52 17.45 10.18 -4.74
CA LEU A 52 18.17 11.07 -5.65
C LEU A 52 17.76 12.54 -5.50
N GLN A 53 16.46 12.84 -5.45
CA GLN A 53 15.99 14.22 -5.51
C GLN A 53 16.21 14.96 -4.19
N ALA A 54 15.90 14.31 -3.06
CA ALA A 54 16.23 14.87 -1.75
C ALA A 54 17.74 14.90 -1.49
N GLY A 55 18.50 13.94 -2.01
CA GLY A 55 19.96 13.95 -1.92
C GLY A 55 20.58 15.18 -2.60
N ASN A 56 20.16 15.50 -3.82
CA ASN A 56 20.62 16.71 -4.52
C ASN A 56 20.24 17.98 -3.74
N PHE A 57 19.03 18.03 -3.18
CA PHE A 57 18.59 19.14 -2.33
C PHE A 57 19.44 19.29 -1.06
N LEU A 58 19.73 18.21 -0.34
CA LEU A 58 20.54 18.26 0.88
C LEU A 58 22.02 18.57 0.61
N VAL A 59 22.54 18.16 -0.55
CA VAL A 59 23.90 18.54 -1.00
C VAL A 59 24.00 20.05 -1.20
N LEU A 60 22.98 20.69 -1.77
CA LEU A 60 22.94 22.15 -1.92
C LEU A 60 23.01 22.90 -0.58
N PHE A 61 22.44 22.34 0.49
CA PHE A 61 22.52 22.88 1.85
C PHE A 61 23.74 22.39 2.65
N GLY A 62 24.59 21.54 2.07
CA GLY A 62 25.76 20.97 2.74
C GLY A 62 25.42 20.00 3.89
N ALA A 63 24.18 19.53 3.99
CA ALA A 63 23.67 18.73 5.11
C ALA A 63 23.32 17.29 4.69
N ILE A 64 24.15 16.67 3.85
CA ILE A 64 23.90 15.32 3.31
C ILE A 64 23.86 14.23 4.40
N ASP A 65 24.49 14.47 5.55
CA ASP A 65 24.43 13.62 6.74
C ASP A 65 23.00 13.41 7.28
N ARG A 66 22.07 14.31 6.96
CA ARG A 66 20.65 14.21 7.36
C ARG A 66 19.76 13.47 6.36
N LEU A 67 20.32 13.00 5.25
CA LEU A 67 19.56 12.30 4.20
C LEU A 67 18.87 11.05 4.74
N GLY A 68 19.55 10.24 5.55
CA GLY A 68 18.96 9.03 6.14
C GLY A 68 17.73 9.33 7.01
N GLY A 69 17.77 10.39 7.82
CA GLY A 69 16.64 10.80 8.65
C GLY A 69 15.46 11.31 7.83
N PHE A 70 15.73 12.13 6.80
CA PHE A 70 14.72 12.60 5.87
C PHE A 70 14.07 11.45 5.09
N PHE A 71 14.90 10.52 4.58
CA PHE A 71 14.46 9.36 3.82
C PHE A 71 13.45 8.52 4.59
N VAL A 72 13.74 8.21 5.86
CA VAL A 72 12.85 7.41 6.71
C VAL A 72 11.54 8.13 6.97
N LEU A 73 11.60 9.42 7.34
CA LEU A 73 10.39 10.19 7.64
C LEU A 73 9.49 10.35 6.41
N ALA A 74 10.07 10.73 5.27
CA ALA A 74 9.32 10.91 4.03
C ALA A 74 8.74 9.58 3.51
N THR A 75 9.53 8.51 3.54
CA THR A 75 9.12 7.21 3.01
C THR A 75 8.01 6.58 3.86
N ILE A 76 8.15 6.58 5.19
CA ILE A 76 7.18 5.91 6.06
C ILE A 76 5.88 6.71 6.18
N ARG A 77 5.96 8.04 6.27
CA ARG A 77 4.77 8.88 6.50
C ARG A 77 3.95 9.13 5.25
N GLU A 78 4.63 9.38 4.13
CA GLU A 78 3.94 9.79 2.90
C GLU A 78 3.94 8.67 1.88
N PHE A 79 5.11 8.24 1.40
CA PHE A 79 5.16 7.40 0.20
C PHE A 79 4.63 5.98 0.43
N ALA A 80 4.97 5.33 1.55
CA ALA A 80 4.54 3.97 1.83
C ALA A 80 2.99 3.82 1.88
N PRO A 81 2.23 4.62 2.63
CA PRO A 81 0.76 4.49 2.65
C PRO A 81 0.13 4.87 1.31
N PHE A 82 0.62 5.91 0.62
CA PHE A 82 0.04 6.31 -0.66
C PHE A 82 0.28 5.27 -1.77
N VAL A 83 1.52 4.79 -1.91
CA VAL A 83 1.87 3.81 -2.96
C VAL A 83 1.14 2.49 -2.73
N THR A 84 1.10 2.01 -1.48
CA THR A 84 0.38 0.77 -1.14
C THR A 84 -1.12 0.88 -1.41
N ALA A 85 -1.77 1.99 -1.04
CA ALA A 85 -3.19 2.20 -1.26
C ALA A 85 -3.55 2.23 -2.75
N ILE A 86 -2.78 2.97 -3.57
CA ILE A 86 -3.03 3.10 -5.01
C ILE A 86 -2.88 1.75 -5.71
N ILE A 87 -1.82 1.00 -5.39
CA ILE A 87 -1.55 -0.29 -6.04
C ILE A 87 -2.58 -1.34 -5.61
N LEU A 88 -2.94 -1.37 -4.34
CA LEU A 88 -3.99 -2.28 -3.85
C LEU A 88 -5.33 -1.97 -4.52
N ALA A 89 -5.72 -0.69 -4.60
CA ALA A 89 -6.95 -0.27 -5.27
C ALA A 89 -6.92 -0.60 -6.78
N GLY A 90 -5.78 -0.38 -7.43
CA GLY A 90 -5.62 -0.61 -8.87
C GLY A 90 -5.58 -2.09 -9.26
N VAL A 91 -4.93 -2.94 -8.48
CA VAL A 91 -4.69 -4.35 -8.84
C VAL A 91 -5.72 -5.28 -8.17
N ALA A 92 -5.80 -5.26 -6.84
CA ALA A 92 -6.77 -6.09 -6.13
C ALA A 92 -8.20 -5.58 -6.32
N GLY A 93 -8.41 -4.26 -6.30
CA GLY A 93 -9.73 -3.66 -6.49
C GLY A 93 -10.34 -4.00 -7.85
N THR A 94 -9.57 -3.86 -8.93
CA THR A 94 -10.05 -4.20 -10.29
C THR A 94 -10.29 -5.70 -10.45
N ALA A 95 -9.43 -6.56 -9.91
CA ALA A 95 -9.58 -8.01 -9.97
C ALA A 95 -10.79 -8.56 -9.20
N ILE A 96 -11.26 -7.84 -8.16
CA ILE A 96 -12.48 -8.21 -7.42
C ILE A 96 -13.75 -7.76 -8.17
N THR A 97 -13.67 -6.65 -8.91
CA THR A 97 -14.82 -6.11 -9.66
C THR A 97 -14.99 -6.68 -11.06
N ALA A 98 -13.92 -7.24 -11.64
CA ALA A 98 -13.92 -7.89 -12.95
C ALA A 98 -14.58 -9.27 -12.88
#